data_AF-A0A3Q2VH19-F1
#
_entry.id   AF-A0A3Q2VH19-F1
#
_cell.length_a   1.000
_cell.length_b   1.000
_cell.length_c   1.000
_cell.angle_alpha   90.00
_cell.angle_beta   90.00
_cell.angle_gamma   90.00
#
_symmetry.space_group_name_H-M   'P 1'
#
loop_
_entity.id
_entity.type
_entity.pdbx_description
1 polymer ?
#
loop_
_entity_poly.entity_id
_entity_poly.type
_entity_poly.pdbx_seq_one_letter_code
_entity_poly.pdbx_strand_id
1 'polypeptide(L)'
;MRISVLSKKLWCVHKQLILVLTPLVFLPLLFTLPEKEGKCLYVVVLMAMFWCTEALPLAVTAMLPVCLFPTLGILPAKKICPQYFIETNFLFLSGLVLASSIEEWGLHRRIALKVLSIVGVKPAWLILGMMLTSSFLSMWLSNTATTAMMLPIANAILESLFGDLETLKQKCKSVEDHESAIINGQSTVKLHSLPSVPTEKQIMATEGTDTPELTDPRTAEESRAEAQYQLKVWKGFLICIPYAASIGGTATLTGTAPNLILIGQLKSYFPDCDLINFGSWFAFAFPLMLLFLFLGWLWIAFLYGGLNTRLCITKQDRRTQAEARAKALIKEDYRKLGPINFAEGAISFFFVLFAVLLFTRDPKFVTGWSVFFKKGYVSDAVTGVIIVSILFFFPSQKPSLRWWSDPQALNTPYVPLLSWKKAQESVPWNIIMLLGGGFAMAKACEESGLASWMGGHLQPLAQVPPAAAVMLITAFLACFTEFASNTATIIIFLPVIAELAINVSVNPLYFMIPATVGCSYAFMLPVSTPPNSIAFASGHLMVKDMVKTGFVMNILGILSVTLAMNTWGIAMFNLNTYPEWALPFNKSALVTNAHLSVAQSLNATL
;
A
#
# COMPACT_ATOMS: atom_id res chain seq x y z
N MET A 1 -14.18 15.17 42.71
CA MET A 1 -13.00 15.10 41.81
C MET A 1 -13.53 15.17 40.37
N ARG A 2 -13.26 16.25 39.63
CA ARG A 2 -13.95 16.56 38.35
C ARG A 2 -13.76 15.41 37.35
N ILE A 3 -14.86 14.85 36.83
CA ILE A 3 -14.87 13.76 35.83
C ILE A 3 -13.95 14.08 34.64
N SER A 4 -13.80 15.35 34.28
CA SER A 4 -12.87 15.81 33.23
C SER A 4 -11.38 15.59 33.56
N VAL A 5 -10.98 15.71 34.82
CA VAL A 5 -9.60 15.44 35.27
C VAL A 5 -9.34 13.95 35.30
N LEU A 6 -10.31 13.15 35.75
CA LEU A 6 -10.22 11.70 35.71
C LEU A 6 -10.16 11.18 34.27
N SER A 7 -11.01 11.69 33.38
CA SER A 7 -11.02 11.36 31.95
C SER A 7 -9.70 11.71 31.27
N LYS A 8 -9.12 12.89 31.52
CA LYS A 8 -7.80 13.25 31.00
C LYS A 8 -6.70 12.32 31.52
N LYS A 9 -6.71 11.99 32.82
CA LYS A 9 -5.74 11.03 33.39
C LYS A 9 -5.91 9.63 32.78
N LEU A 10 -7.15 9.17 32.62
CA LEU A 10 -7.46 7.87 32.01
C LEU A 10 -7.03 7.81 30.55
N TRP A 11 -7.20 8.90 29.80
CA TRP A 11 -6.70 9.04 28.43
C TRP A 11 -5.17 8.98 28.38
N CYS A 12 -4.46 9.60 29.34
CA CYS A 12 -3.00 9.50 29.39
C CYS A 12 -2.52 8.06 29.61
N VAL A 13 -3.23 7.25 30.41
CA VAL A 13 -2.85 5.85 30.70
C VAL A 13 -3.59 4.82 29.84
N HIS A 14 -4.40 5.24 28.86
CA HIS A 14 -5.30 4.35 28.13
C HIS A 14 -4.60 3.15 27.49
N LYS A 15 -3.41 3.31 26.89
CA LYS A 15 -2.63 2.21 26.31
C LYS A 15 -2.17 1.19 27.36
N GLN A 16 -1.72 1.67 28.52
CA GLN A 16 -1.31 0.80 29.64
C GLN A 16 -2.52 0.07 30.22
N LEU A 17 -3.66 0.76 30.31
CA LEU A 17 -4.91 0.20 30.77
C LEU A 17 -5.42 -0.88 29.81
N ILE A 18 -5.36 -0.65 28.49
CA ILE A 18 -5.65 -1.67 27.46
C ILE A 18 -4.71 -2.86 27.62
N LEU A 19 -3.40 -2.63 27.76
CA LEU A 19 -2.39 -3.68 27.91
C LEU A 19 -2.68 -4.62 29.08
N VAL A 20 -3.14 -4.08 30.22
CA VAL A 20 -3.43 -4.88 31.43
C VAL A 20 -4.84 -5.45 31.42
N LEU A 21 -5.84 -4.67 30.99
CA LEU A 21 -7.24 -5.11 31.02
C LEU A 21 -7.55 -6.13 29.93
N THR A 22 -6.98 -6.00 28.72
CA THR A 22 -7.31 -6.92 27.61
C THR A 22 -7.01 -8.38 27.98
N PRO A 23 -5.81 -8.75 28.48
CA PRO A 23 -5.55 -10.11 28.96
C PRO A 23 -6.55 -10.61 30.02
N LEU A 24 -6.97 -9.73 30.93
CA LEU A 24 -7.89 -10.06 32.04
C LEU A 24 -9.32 -10.25 31.56
N VAL A 25 -9.79 -9.37 30.67
CA VAL A 25 -11.14 -9.42 30.10
C VAL A 25 -11.34 -10.67 29.24
N PHE A 26 -10.32 -11.08 28.49
CA PHE A 26 -10.39 -12.26 27.63
C PHE A 26 -9.97 -13.56 28.32
N LEU A 27 -9.58 -13.52 29.59
CA LEU A 27 -9.21 -14.70 30.38
C LEU A 27 -10.30 -15.80 30.41
N PRO A 28 -11.62 -15.48 30.41
CA PRO A 28 -12.65 -16.51 30.32
C PRO A 28 -12.55 -17.39 29.06
N LEU A 29 -12.01 -16.89 27.94
CA LEU A 29 -11.85 -17.67 26.70
C LEU A 29 -10.93 -18.89 26.87
N LEU A 30 -10.01 -18.87 27.85
CA LEU A 30 -9.16 -20.03 28.14
C LEU A 30 -9.93 -21.19 28.76
N PHE A 31 -11.03 -20.92 29.45
CA PHE A 31 -11.74 -21.91 30.27
C PHE A 31 -13.09 -22.32 29.70
N THR A 32 -13.72 -21.49 28.86
CA THR A 32 -15.08 -21.74 28.35
C THR A 32 -15.12 -22.54 27.04
N LEU A 33 -14.02 -22.54 26.27
CA LEU A 33 -13.91 -23.18 24.97
C LEU A 33 -13.07 -24.46 25.03
N PRO A 34 -13.11 -25.31 23.99
CA PRO A 34 -12.22 -26.46 23.87
C PRO A 34 -10.75 -26.06 24.13
N GLU A 35 -10.01 -26.89 24.87
CA GLU A 35 -8.80 -26.46 25.55
C GLU A 35 -7.72 -25.88 24.60
N LYS A 36 -7.56 -26.44 23.39
CA LYS A 36 -6.55 -25.96 22.44
C LYS A 36 -7.04 -24.75 21.64
N GLU A 37 -8.29 -24.81 21.20
CA GLU A 37 -8.96 -23.80 20.39
C GLU A 37 -9.16 -22.51 21.18
N GLY A 38 -9.62 -22.61 22.43
CA GLY A 38 -9.81 -21.49 23.36
C GLY A 38 -8.50 -20.78 23.71
N LYS A 39 -7.43 -21.54 23.99
CA LYS A 39 -6.10 -20.97 24.23
C LYS A 39 -5.54 -20.28 22.99
N CYS A 40 -5.76 -20.83 21.80
CA CYS A 40 -5.33 -20.19 20.55
C CYS A 40 -6.13 -18.92 20.27
N LEU A 41 -7.47 -18.98 20.44
CA LEU A 41 -8.35 -17.84 20.25
C LEU A 41 -8.02 -16.70 21.20
N TYR A 42 -7.68 -17.02 22.45
CA TYR A 42 -7.23 -16.03 23.42
C TYR A 42 -6.04 -15.22 22.89
N VAL A 43 -5.00 -15.89 22.38
CA VAL A 43 -3.82 -15.21 21.82
C VAL A 43 -4.17 -14.41 20.57
N VAL A 44 -5.01 -14.96 19.68
CA VAL A 44 -5.46 -14.28 18.46
C VAL A 44 -6.23 -13.00 18.80
N VAL A 45 -7.19 -13.06 19.72
CA VAL A 45 -7.98 -11.91 20.16
C VAL A 45 -7.11 -10.89 20.89
N LEU A 46 -6.18 -11.35 21.73
CA LEU A 46 -5.22 -10.47 22.40
C LEU A 46 -4.37 -9.69 21.39
N MET A 47 -3.81 -10.39 20.40
CA MET A 47 -3.02 -9.77 19.33
C MET A 47 -3.87 -8.84 18.47
N ALA A 48 -5.10 -9.25 18.11
CA ALA A 48 -6.02 -8.43 17.34
C ALA A 48 -6.34 -7.12 18.07
N MET A 49 -6.64 -7.18 19.37
CA MET A 49 -6.90 -5.99 20.18
C MET A 49 -5.67 -5.09 20.25
N PHE A 50 -4.47 -5.64 20.44
CA PHE A 50 -3.23 -4.85 20.50
C PHE A 50 -2.84 -4.24 19.15
N TRP A 51 -3.14 -4.91 18.03
CA TRP A 51 -2.93 -4.36 16.69
C TRP A 51 -3.96 -3.29 16.34
N CYS A 52 -5.25 -3.50 16.64
CA CYS A 52 -6.30 -2.50 16.36
C CYS A 52 -6.18 -1.25 17.23
N THR A 53 -5.73 -1.39 18.48
CA THR A 53 -5.57 -0.25 19.41
C THR A 53 -4.17 0.36 19.41
N GLU A 54 -3.21 -0.28 18.74
CA GLU A 54 -1.78 0.05 18.79
C GLU A 54 -1.29 0.30 20.23
N ALA A 55 -1.76 -0.53 21.17
CA ALA A 55 -1.37 -0.47 22.58
C ALA A 55 0.12 -0.80 22.75
N LEU A 56 0.63 -1.70 21.90
CA LEU A 56 2.05 -2.01 21.71
C LEU A 56 2.47 -1.72 20.26
N PRO A 57 3.77 -1.46 20.01
CA PRO A 57 4.29 -1.42 18.66
C PRO A 57 3.97 -2.72 17.92
N LEU A 58 3.55 -2.63 16.65
CA LEU A 58 3.08 -3.77 15.85
C LEU A 58 4.05 -4.96 15.87
N ALA A 59 5.35 -4.69 15.83
CA ALA A 59 6.42 -5.70 15.86
C ALA A 59 6.50 -6.43 17.21
N VAL A 60 6.30 -5.73 18.32
CA VAL A 60 6.32 -6.32 19.67
C VAL A 60 5.11 -7.22 19.87
N THR A 61 3.92 -6.75 19.45
CA THR A 61 2.72 -7.59 19.41
C THR A 61 2.94 -8.83 18.56
N ALA A 62 3.59 -8.67 17.40
CA ALA A 62 3.89 -9.78 16.51
C ALA A 62 4.86 -10.81 17.11
N MET A 63 5.63 -10.48 18.14
CA MET A 63 6.51 -11.43 18.85
C MET A 63 5.78 -12.23 19.95
N LEU A 64 4.57 -11.83 20.36
CA LEU A 64 3.79 -12.53 21.39
C LEU A 64 3.59 -14.04 21.10
N PRO A 65 3.36 -14.50 19.85
CA PRO A 65 3.32 -15.92 19.53
C PRO A 65 4.52 -16.73 20.03
N VAL A 66 5.73 -16.16 20.01
CA VAL A 66 6.96 -16.85 20.46
C VAL A 66 6.89 -17.17 21.95
N CYS A 67 6.26 -16.29 22.74
CA CYS A 67 6.15 -16.43 24.18
C CYS A 67 4.88 -17.20 24.58
N LEU A 68 3.72 -16.82 24.02
CA LEU A 68 2.41 -17.27 24.48
C LEU A 68 2.05 -18.68 23.97
N PHE A 69 2.38 -19.02 22.72
CA PHE A 69 2.02 -20.34 22.19
C PHE A 69 2.73 -21.50 22.90
N PRO A 70 4.04 -21.43 23.22
CA PRO A 70 4.70 -22.49 23.98
C PRO A 70 4.24 -22.54 25.44
N THR A 71 4.07 -21.38 26.09
CA THR A 71 3.69 -21.31 27.52
C THR A 71 2.26 -21.78 27.76
N LEU A 72 1.35 -21.57 26.80
CA LEU A 72 -0.02 -22.10 26.85
C LEU A 72 -0.13 -23.54 26.31
N GLY A 73 0.95 -24.14 25.82
CA GLY A 73 0.97 -25.52 25.33
C GLY A 73 0.27 -25.74 23.99
N ILE A 74 0.22 -24.71 23.13
CA ILE A 74 -0.44 -24.77 21.81
C ILE A 74 0.53 -25.30 20.76
N LEU A 75 1.72 -24.67 20.61
CA LEU A 75 2.79 -25.13 19.73
C LEU A 75 4.15 -25.05 20.41
N PRO A 76 5.06 -25.99 20.12
CA PRO A 76 6.44 -25.92 20.59
C PRO A 76 7.22 -24.80 19.89
N ALA A 77 8.15 -24.16 20.60
CA ALA A 77 9.00 -23.09 20.07
C ALA A 77 9.75 -23.48 18.78
N LYS A 78 10.15 -24.75 18.65
CA LYS A 78 10.81 -25.30 17.44
C LYS A 78 9.97 -25.19 16.17
N LYS A 79 8.63 -25.15 16.28
CA LYS A 79 7.72 -24.95 15.15
C LYS A 79 7.40 -23.48 14.90
N ILE A 80 7.44 -22.64 15.95
CA ILE A 80 7.06 -21.24 15.90
C ILE A 80 8.19 -20.35 15.37
N CYS A 81 9.40 -20.48 15.91
CA CYS A 81 10.51 -19.60 15.54
C CYS A 81 10.85 -19.64 14.03
N PRO A 82 10.83 -20.79 13.33
CA PRO A 82 11.06 -20.82 11.88
C PRO A 82 10.02 -20.03 11.07
N GLN A 83 8.81 -19.80 11.60
CA GLN A 83 7.77 -19.03 10.89
C GLN A 83 8.16 -17.55 10.69
N TYR A 84 9.13 -17.05 11.45
CA TYR A 84 9.61 -15.66 11.33
C TYR A 84 10.57 -15.44 10.16
N PHE A 85 11.14 -16.50 9.59
CA PHE A 85 12.11 -16.41 8.52
C PHE A 85 11.84 -17.43 7.42
N ILE A 86 10.60 -17.41 6.90
CA ILE A 86 10.23 -18.20 5.71
C ILE A 86 10.69 -17.51 4.42
N GLU A 87 10.65 -18.24 3.30
CA GLU A 87 11.06 -17.72 1.98
C GLU A 87 10.37 -16.40 1.58
N THR A 88 9.09 -16.24 1.93
CA THR A 88 8.32 -15.02 1.65
C THR A 88 8.92 -13.79 2.31
N ASN A 89 9.50 -13.93 3.50
CA ASN A 89 10.18 -12.82 4.19
C ASN A 89 11.47 -12.42 3.47
N PHE A 90 12.21 -13.39 2.93
CA PHE A 90 13.42 -13.11 2.14
C PHE A 90 13.11 -12.48 0.79
N LEU A 91 12.01 -12.86 0.14
CA LEU A 91 11.53 -12.18 -1.07
C LEU A 91 11.20 -10.71 -0.76
N PHE A 92 10.49 -10.45 0.33
CA PHE A 92 10.15 -9.10 0.75
C PHE A 92 11.37 -8.25 1.08
N LEU A 93 12.29 -8.81 1.89
CA LEU A 93 13.55 -8.17 2.24
C LEU A 93 14.34 -7.81 0.98
N SER A 94 14.42 -8.72 0.01
CA SER A 94 15.14 -8.47 -1.24
C SER A 94 14.52 -7.31 -2.05
N GLY A 95 13.18 -7.26 -2.13
CA GLY A 95 12.47 -6.16 -2.76
C GLY A 95 12.73 -4.81 -2.09
N LEU A 96 12.67 -4.76 -0.75
CA LEU A 96 12.93 -3.54 0.03
C LEU A 96 14.38 -3.04 -0.12
N VAL A 97 15.34 -3.95 -0.12
CA VAL A 97 16.76 -3.62 -0.27
C VAL A 97 17.05 -3.12 -1.69
N LEU A 98 16.47 -3.74 -2.71
CA LEU A 98 16.55 -3.26 -4.09
C LEU A 98 15.90 -1.86 -4.23
N ALA A 99 14.72 -1.66 -3.65
CA ALA A 99 14.02 -0.38 -3.62
C ALA A 99 14.86 0.73 -2.96
N SER A 100 15.55 0.42 -1.86
CA SER A 100 16.46 1.35 -1.18
C SER A 100 17.60 1.83 -2.10
N SER A 101 18.15 0.95 -2.93
CA SER A 101 19.19 1.34 -3.90
C SER A 101 18.66 2.31 -4.97
N ILE A 102 17.41 2.15 -5.42
CA ILE A 102 16.76 3.07 -6.39
C ILE A 102 16.53 4.45 -5.76
N GLU A 103 16.24 4.47 -4.46
CA GLU A 103 16.10 5.70 -3.68
C GLU A 103 17.45 6.42 -3.51
N GLU A 104 18.49 5.70 -3.07
CA GLU A 104 19.82 6.25 -2.78
C GLU A 104 20.42 7.00 -3.97
N TRP A 105 20.23 6.47 -5.19
CA TRP A 105 20.77 7.05 -6.41
C TRP A 105 19.81 7.98 -7.17
N GLY A 106 18.63 8.28 -6.61
CA GLY A 106 17.71 9.26 -7.19
C GLY A 106 17.02 8.84 -8.50
N LEU A 107 17.13 7.57 -8.90
CA LEU A 107 16.57 7.05 -10.14
C LEU A 107 15.04 7.22 -10.20
N HIS A 108 14.37 7.03 -9.07
CA HIS A 108 12.93 7.27 -8.91
C HIS A 108 12.51 8.70 -9.31
N ARG A 109 13.30 9.73 -8.94
CA ARG A 109 13.02 11.14 -9.28
C ARG A 109 13.13 11.39 -10.78
N ARG A 110 14.12 10.77 -11.44
CA ARG A 110 14.27 10.84 -12.90
C ARG A 110 13.08 10.21 -13.62
N ILE A 111 12.63 9.05 -13.16
CA ILE A 111 11.45 8.35 -13.70
C ILE A 111 10.20 9.23 -13.53
N ALA A 112 9.98 9.76 -12.33
CA ALA A 112 8.83 10.61 -12.02
C ALA A 112 8.73 11.84 -12.92
N LEU A 113 9.80 12.62 -13.02
CA LEU A 113 9.83 13.82 -13.85
C LEU A 113 9.69 13.50 -15.35
N LYS A 114 10.23 12.36 -15.81
CA LYS A 114 10.09 11.92 -17.20
C LYS A 114 8.63 11.60 -17.54
N VAL A 115 7.93 10.86 -16.68
CA VAL A 115 6.51 10.55 -16.85
C VAL A 115 5.67 11.83 -16.86
N LEU A 116 5.90 12.73 -15.91
CA LEU A 116 5.19 14.02 -15.84
C LEU A 116 5.43 14.90 -17.07
N SER A 117 6.63 14.85 -17.66
CA SER A 117 6.92 15.55 -18.91
C SER A 117 6.17 14.98 -20.13
N ILE A 118 5.73 13.72 -20.10
CA ILE A 118 5.03 13.04 -21.21
C ILE A 118 3.52 13.30 -21.13
N VAL A 119 2.93 13.18 -19.94
CA VAL A 119 1.46 13.23 -19.76
C VAL A 119 0.89 14.64 -19.96
N GLY A 120 1.70 15.69 -19.72
CA GLY A 120 1.32 17.08 -19.92
C GLY A 120 0.86 17.79 -18.64
N VAL A 121 0.52 19.07 -18.77
CA VAL A 121 0.36 20.01 -17.63
C VAL A 121 -1.09 20.43 -17.36
N LYS A 122 -2.06 19.90 -18.11
CA LYS A 122 -3.48 20.14 -17.83
C LYS A 122 -3.86 19.47 -16.51
N PRO A 123 -4.63 20.10 -15.60
CA PRO A 123 -4.97 19.55 -14.28
C PRO A 123 -5.41 18.09 -14.26
N ALA A 124 -6.37 17.68 -15.09
CA ALA A 124 -6.85 16.29 -15.13
C ALA A 124 -5.78 15.28 -15.60
N TRP A 125 -4.96 15.67 -16.59
CA TRP A 125 -3.86 14.85 -17.09
C TRP A 125 -2.69 14.83 -16.10
N LEU A 126 -2.44 15.93 -15.41
CA LEU A 126 -1.40 16.00 -14.41
C LEU A 126 -1.76 15.16 -13.18
N ILE A 127 -3.04 15.09 -12.77
CA ILE A 127 -3.53 14.10 -11.79
C ILE A 127 -3.22 12.68 -12.29
N LEU A 128 -3.51 12.35 -13.56
CA LEU A 128 -3.19 11.04 -14.13
C LEU A 128 -1.68 10.76 -14.07
N GLY A 129 -0.85 11.74 -14.44
CA GLY A 129 0.61 11.61 -14.41
C GLY A 129 1.14 11.35 -12.99
N MET A 130 0.59 12.03 -11.99
CA MET A 130 0.91 11.81 -10.58
C MET A 130 0.45 10.43 -10.11
N MET A 131 -0.76 10.00 -10.50
CA MET A 131 -1.29 8.67 -10.17
C MET A 131 -0.47 7.55 -10.82
N LEU A 132 -0.19 7.62 -12.12
CA LEU A 132 0.62 6.63 -12.84
C LEU A 132 2.03 6.51 -12.27
N THR A 133 2.66 7.65 -11.97
CA THR A 133 3.99 7.66 -11.36
C THR A 133 3.97 7.05 -9.96
N SER A 134 3.02 7.47 -9.12
CA SER A 134 2.91 6.97 -7.75
C SER A 134 2.56 5.48 -7.73
N SER A 135 1.66 5.02 -8.60
CA SER A 135 1.33 3.59 -8.68
C SER A 135 2.52 2.76 -9.16
N PHE A 136 3.25 3.25 -10.18
CA PHE A 136 4.43 2.54 -10.70
C PHE A 136 5.55 2.45 -9.66
N LEU A 137 5.86 3.55 -8.97
CA LEU A 137 6.87 3.52 -7.91
C LEU A 137 6.44 2.60 -6.77
N SER A 138 5.17 2.61 -6.39
CA SER A 138 4.63 1.80 -5.30
C SER A 138 4.51 0.30 -5.61
N MET A 139 4.66 -0.11 -6.88
CA MET A 139 4.83 -1.53 -7.22
C MET A 139 6.14 -2.11 -6.69
N TRP A 140 7.14 -1.27 -6.45
CA TRP A 140 8.50 -1.72 -6.13
C TRP A 140 8.97 -1.16 -4.79
N LEU A 141 8.61 0.09 -4.50
CA LEU A 141 8.84 0.77 -3.23
C LEU A 141 7.61 0.60 -2.34
N SER A 142 7.79 0.78 -1.02
CA SER A 142 6.65 0.81 -0.11
C SER A 142 5.70 1.98 -0.40
N ASN A 143 4.40 1.79 -0.14
CA ASN A 143 3.39 2.83 -0.33
C ASN A 143 3.75 4.13 0.42
N THR A 144 4.27 3.98 1.64
CA THR A 144 4.68 5.09 2.52
C THR A 144 5.84 5.88 1.90
N ALA A 145 6.90 5.18 1.46
CA ALA A 145 8.07 5.81 0.83
C ALA A 145 7.66 6.55 -0.46
N THR A 146 6.86 5.90 -1.30
CA THR A 146 6.38 6.49 -2.55
C THR A 146 5.60 7.78 -2.31
N THR A 147 4.71 7.80 -1.32
CA THR A 147 3.90 8.98 -0.99
C THR A 147 4.78 10.11 -0.43
N ALA A 148 5.70 9.79 0.47
CA ALA A 148 6.64 10.77 1.04
C ALA A 148 7.52 11.42 -0.04
N MET A 149 7.90 10.68 -1.07
CA MET A 149 8.70 11.19 -2.19
C MET A 149 7.89 12.04 -3.18
N MET A 150 6.66 11.62 -3.49
CA MET A 150 5.83 12.26 -4.51
C MET A 150 5.16 13.55 -4.00
N LEU A 151 4.86 13.67 -2.71
CA LEU A 151 4.19 14.85 -2.15
C LEU A 151 5.00 16.16 -2.29
N PRO A 152 6.31 16.22 -1.96
CA PRO A 152 7.11 17.42 -2.21
C PRO A 152 7.15 17.82 -3.69
N ILE A 153 7.24 16.84 -4.60
CA ILE A 153 7.20 17.08 -6.05
C ILE A 153 5.84 17.65 -6.46
N ALA A 154 4.74 17.10 -5.91
CA ALA A 154 3.40 17.59 -6.14
C ALA A 154 3.22 19.04 -5.67
N ASN A 155 3.67 19.35 -4.46
CA ASN A 155 3.59 20.69 -3.88
C ASN A 155 4.37 21.70 -4.73
N ALA A 156 5.61 21.39 -5.13
CA ALA A 156 6.41 22.28 -5.97
C ALA A 156 5.72 22.60 -7.31
N ILE A 157 5.07 21.61 -7.93
CA ILE A 157 4.32 21.80 -9.18
C ILE A 157 3.04 22.61 -8.94
N LEU A 158 2.32 22.33 -7.86
CA LEU A 158 1.09 23.03 -7.50
C LEU A 158 1.33 24.51 -7.15
N GLU A 159 2.38 24.82 -6.39
CA GLU A 159 2.81 26.19 -6.07
C GLU A 159 3.15 26.97 -7.34
N SER A 160 3.75 26.32 -8.32
CA SER A 160 4.01 26.95 -9.62
C SER A 160 2.76 27.22 -10.45
N LEU A 161 1.78 26.33 -10.39
CA LEU A 161 0.55 26.42 -11.16
C LEU A 161 -0.43 27.44 -10.58
N PHE A 162 -0.59 27.45 -9.26
CA PHE A 162 -1.65 28.18 -8.57
C PHE A 162 -1.13 29.28 -7.63
N GLY A 163 0.19 29.38 -7.44
CA GLY A 163 0.80 30.26 -6.45
C GLY A 163 0.76 29.67 -5.04
N ASP A 164 1.11 30.49 -4.05
CA ASP A 164 1.13 30.09 -2.65
C ASP A 164 -0.29 29.77 -2.13
N LEU A 165 -0.41 28.64 -1.43
CA LEU A 165 -1.69 28.12 -0.99
C LEU A 165 -2.36 29.02 0.06
N GLU A 166 -1.60 29.70 0.92
CA GLU A 166 -2.18 30.62 1.91
C GLU A 166 -2.84 31.82 1.23
N THR A 167 -2.24 32.32 0.15
CA THR A 167 -2.87 33.38 -0.67
C THR A 167 -4.18 32.91 -1.33
N LEU A 168 -4.27 31.64 -1.73
CA LEU A 168 -5.49 31.04 -2.28
C LEU A 168 -6.58 30.91 -1.21
N LYS A 169 -6.23 30.40 -0.02
CA LYS A 169 -7.15 30.31 1.12
C LYS A 169 -7.65 31.69 1.54
N GLN A 170 -6.77 32.69 1.55
CA GLN A 170 -7.13 34.07 1.90
C GLN A 170 -8.09 34.67 0.87
N LYS A 171 -7.85 34.49 -0.44
CA LYS A 171 -8.79 34.90 -1.50
C LYS A 171 -10.16 34.23 -1.38
N CYS A 172 -10.23 33.01 -0.85
CA CYS A 172 -11.51 32.36 -0.55
C CYS A 172 -12.21 32.94 0.68
N LYS A 173 -11.47 33.38 1.71
CA LYS A 173 -11.99 33.90 3.00
C LYS A 173 -12.30 35.40 3.00
N SER A 174 -11.46 36.24 2.41
CA SER A 174 -11.52 37.71 2.50
C SER A 174 -12.79 38.34 1.92
N VAL A 175 -13.59 37.57 1.19
CA VAL A 175 -14.86 38.01 0.61
C VAL A 175 -16.07 37.47 1.41
N GLU A 176 -15.91 36.38 2.20
CA GLU A 176 -16.96 35.89 3.12
C GLU A 176 -17.22 36.89 4.25
N ASP A 177 -16.17 37.53 4.77
CA ASP A 177 -16.30 38.60 5.76
C ASP A 177 -16.98 39.85 5.17
N HIS A 178 -16.77 40.12 3.87
CA HIS A 178 -17.38 41.26 3.17
C HIS A 178 -18.86 41.03 2.87
N GLU A 179 -19.27 39.82 2.46
CA GLU A 179 -20.67 39.42 2.29
C GLU A 179 -21.41 39.38 3.63
N SER A 180 -20.79 38.83 4.68
CA SER A 180 -21.36 38.81 6.04
C SER A 180 -21.58 40.22 6.59
N ALA A 181 -20.67 41.15 6.30
CA ALA A 181 -20.79 42.56 6.67
C ALA A 181 -21.88 43.31 5.87
N ILE A 182 -22.09 42.97 4.59
CA ILE A 182 -23.13 43.56 3.74
C ILE A 182 -24.52 43.01 4.08
N ILE A 183 -24.62 41.74 4.45
CA ILE A 183 -25.89 41.09 4.84
C ILE A 183 -26.35 41.52 6.25
N ASN A 184 -25.42 41.84 7.17
CA ASN A 184 -25.77 42.25 8.54
C ASN A 184 -25.97 43.75 8.77
N GLY A 185 -25.96 44.59 7.73
CA GLY A 185 -26.43 45.98 7.84
C GLY A 185 -25.83 46.80 8.99
N GLN A 186 -24.55 46.64 9.31
CA GLN A 186 -23.87 47.45 10.32
C GLN A 186 -22.73 48.27 9.70
N SER A 187 -23.08 49.46 9.22
CA SER A 187 -22.14 50.58 9.19
C SER A 187 -21.76 50.93 10.63
N THR A 188 -20.60 50.49 11.09
CA THR A 188 -19.96 51.09 12.27
C THR A 188 -18.52 51.44 11.96
N VAL A 189 -18.32 52.71 11.64
CA VAL A 189 -17.06 53.42 11.79
C VAL A 189 -16.66 53.34 13.27
N LYS A 190 -15.58 52.63 13.62
CA LYS A 190 -14.89 52.80 14.91
C LYS A 190 -13.36 52.66 14.79
N LEU A 191 -12.73 53.82 14.65
CA LEU A 191 -11.66 54.41 15.46
C LEU A 191 -10.58 53.49 16.09
N HIS A 192 -9.33 53.77 15.69
CA HIS A 192 -8.02 53.51 16.31
C HIS A 192 -7.93 52.75 17.64
N SER A 193 -7.08 51.70 17.66
CA SER A 193 -6.14 51.44 18.76
C SER A 193 -4.85 50.77 18.27
N LEU A 194 -3.78 50.95 19.05
CA LEU A 194 -2.33 50.91 18.79
C LEU A 194 -1.71 49.52 18.46
N PRO A 195 -0.43 49.47 17.98
CA PRO A 195 0.13 48.34 17.24
C PRO A 195 0.76 47.28 18.14
N SER A 196 0.61 46.00 17.76
CA SER A 196 1.40 44.90 18.30
C SER A 196 2.35 44.34 17.24
N VAL A 197 3.64 44.63 17.45
CA VAL A 197 4.90 43.99 17.05
C VAL A 197 4.92 43.16 15.73
N PRO A 198 5.71 43.55 14.71
CA PRO A 198 5.90 42.76 13.50
C PRO A 198 6.88 41.60 13.75
N THR A 199 6.53 40.41 13.25
CA THR A 199 7.45 39.27 13.17
C THR A 199 8.38 39.45 11.96
N GLU A 200 9.65 39.16 12.17
CA GLU A 200 10.86 39.61 11.47
C GLU A 200 11.08 39.10 10.02
N LYS A 201 10.01 38.89 9.23
CA LYS A 201 10.10 38.56 7.79
C LYS A 201 9.57 39.66 6.85
N GLN A 202 9.34 40.86 7.36
CA GLN A 202 8.68 41.96 6.62
C GLN A 202 9.61 43.10 6.18
N ILE A 203 10.94 42.98 6.24
CA ILE A 203 11.87 44.10 5.94
C ILE A 203 12.85 43.80 4.78
N MET A 204 12.52 42.92 3.84
CA MET A 204 13.29 42.82 2.58
C MET A 204 12.38 42.57 1.37
N ALA A 205 11.38 43.42 1.19
CA ALA A 205 10.62 43.49 -0.06
C ALA A 205 10.18 44.93 -0.32
N THR A 206 11.12 45.87 -0.23
CA THR A 206 10.88 47.26 -0.62
C THR A 206 12.12 47.75 -1.34
N GLU A 207 12.29 47.27 -2.57
CA GLU A 207 12.99 47.97 -3.66
C GLU A 207 12.92 47.08 -4.90
N GLY A 208 12.31 47.60 -5.96
CA GLY A 208 12.46 47.05 -7.31
C GLY A 208 11.18 46.60 -8.01
N THR A 209 10.66 47.54 -8.80
CA THR A 209 10.03 47.39 -10.12
C THR A 209 8.50 47.45 -10.17
N ASP A 210 8.02 48.65 -10.50
CA ASP A 210 6.69 48.94 -11.03
C ASP A 210 6.44 48.12 -12.31
N THR A 211 5.85 46.94 -12.17
CA THR A 211 5.05 46.36 -13.26
C THR A 211 3.64 46.92 -13.14
N PRO A 212 3.04 47.49 -14.20
CA PRO A 212 1.67 47.96 -14.15
C PRO A 212 0.77 46.77 -13.84
N GLU A 213 0.12 46.76 -12.67
CA GLU A 213 -0.98 45.86 -12.39
C GLU A 213 -2.06 46.13 -13.45
N LEU A 214 -2.15 45.25 -14.44
CA LEU A 214 -3.35 45.15 -15.27
C LEU A 214 -4.52 44.97 -14.31
N THR A 215 -5.35 46.01 -14.21
CA THR A 215 -6.63 45.99 -13.50
C THR A 215 -7.43 44.81 -14.02
N ASP A 216 -7.52 43.78 -13.19
CA ASP A 216 -8.21 42.54 -13.52
C ASP A 216 -9.72 42.86 -13.64
N PRO A 217 -10.34 42.77 -14.83
CA PRO A 217 -11.73 43.22 -15.05
C PRO A 217 -12.77 42.27 -14.42
N ARG A 218 -12.35 41.34 -13.55
CA ARG A 218 -13.16 40.27 -12.99
C ARG A 218 -14.02 40.77 -11.84
N THR A 219 -15.30 40.39 -11.85
CA THR A 219 -16.19 40.50 -10.69
C THR A 219 -15.61 39.71 -9.52
N ALA A 220 -15.82 40.18 -8.29
CA ALA A 220 -15.34 39.51 -7.08
C ALA A 220 -15.81 38.05 -6.99
N GLU A 221 -17.03 37.77 -7.47
CA GLU A 221 -17.61 36.42 -7.58
C GLU A 221 -16.83 35.50 -8.52
N GLU A 222 -16.41 35.99 -9.69
CA GLU A 222 -15.63 35.20 -10.66
C GLU A 222 -14.23 34.87 -10.12
N SER A 223 -13.63 35.78 -9.37
CA SER A 223 -12.35 35.56 -8.69
C SER A 223 -12.47 34.54 -7.55
N ARG A 224 -13.59 34.53 -6.81
CA ARG A 224 -13.89 33.52 -5.78
C ARG A 224 -14.09 32.14 -6.39
N ALA A 225 -14.88 32.03 -7.46
CA ALA A 225 -15.14 30.77 -8.14
C ALA A 225 -13.84 30.15 -8.70
N GLU A 226 -12.94 30.98 -9.23
CA GLU A 226 -11.62 30.54 -9.71
C GLU A 226 -10.73 30.05 -8.55
N ALA A 227 -10.60 30.80 -7.47
CA ALA A 227 -9.80 30.40 -6.31
C ALA A 227 -10.32 29.10 -5.67
N GLN A 228 -11.65 28.94 -5.59
CA GLN A 228 -12.28 27.70 -5.13
C GLN A 228 -12.01 26.53 -6.07
N TYR A 229 -11.99 26.76 -7.39
CA TYR A 229 -11.61 25.74 -8.37
C TYR A 229 -10.15 25.31 -8.18
N GLN A 230 -9.22 26.27 -8.07
CA GLN A 230 -7.80 26.00 -7.85
C GLN A 230 -7.56 25.22 -6.55
N LEU A 231 -8.25 25.58 -5.47
CA LEU A 231 -8.17 24.85 -4.20
C LEU A 231 -8.72 23.42 -4.31
N LYS A 232 -9.81 23.21 -5.07
CA LYS A 232 -10.33 21.85 -5.35
C LYS A 232 -9.31 21.04 -6.11
N VAL A 233 -8.72 21.59 -7.17
CA VAL A 233 -7.67 20.91 -7.94
C VAL A 233 -6.49 20.55 -7.04
N TRP A 234 -6.02 21.48 -6.20
CA TRP A 234 -4.94 21.25 -5.23
C TRP A 234 -5.23 20.05 -4.32
N LYS A 235 -6.44 19.99 -3.73
CA LYS A 235 -6.86 18.86 -2.89
C LYS A 235 -6.89 17.54 -3.66
N GLY A 236 -7.37 17.57 -4.91
CA GLY A 236 -7.38 16.40 -5.78
C GLY A 236 -5.98 15.80 -6.01
N PHE A 237 -4.97 16.65 -6.17
CA PHE A 237 -3.58 16.21 -6.32
C PHE A 237 -3.02 15.57 -5.06
N LEU A 238 -3.27 16.17 -3.90
CA LEU A 238 -2.78 15.63 -2.64
C LEU A 238 -3.45 14.30 -2.27
N ILE A 239 -4.72 14.11 -2.63
CA ILE A 239 -5.45 12.86 -2.39
C ILE A 239 -5.08 11.76 -3.41
N CYS A 240 -4.80 12.11 -4.66
CA CYS A 240 -4.56 11.10 -5.69
C CYS A 240 -3.25 10.31 -5.48
N ILE A 241 -2.24 10.93 -4.88
CA ILE A 241 -0.92 10.32 -4.62
C ILE A 241 -1.01 9.14 -3.64
N PRO A 242 -1.50 9.30 -2.39
CA PRO A 242 -1.58 8.19 -1.45
C PRO A 242 -2.52 7.08 -1.94
N TYR A 243 -3.61 7.44 -2.65
CA TYR A 243 -4.52 6.45 -3.22
C TYR A 243 -3.85 5.64 -4.32
N ALA A 244 -3.16 6.31 -5.24
CA ALA A 244 -2.42 5.65 -6.31
C ALA A 244 -1.26 4.80 -5.77
N ALA A 245 -0.59 5.22 -4.69
CA ALA A 245 0.41 4.41 -4.02
C ALA A 245 -0.20 3.11 -3.46
N SER A 246 -1.29 3.20 -2.71
CA SER A 246 -2.00 2.02 -2.18
C SER A 246 -2.53 1.10 -3.29
N ILE A 247 -3.06 1.65 -4.39
CA ILE A 247 -3.47 0.87 -5.57
C ILE A 247 -2.25 0.19 -6.21
N GLY A 248 -1.17 0.94 -6.47
CA GLY A 248 0.05 0.44 -7.09
C GLY A 248 0.72 -0.71 -6.35
N GLY A 249 0.72 -0.65 -5.01
CA GLY A 249 1.25 -1.70 -4.15
C GLY A 249 0.55 -3.05 -4.30
N THR A 250 -0.66 -3.10 -4.87
CA THR A 250 -1.39 -4.36 -5.08
C THR A 250 -0.85 -5.16 -6.27
N ALA A 251 -0.20 -4.52 -7.25
CA ALA A 251 0.12 -5.15 -8.55
C ALA A 251 1.26 -6.18 -8.47
N THR A 252 2.22 -6.02 -7.56
CA THR A 252 3.34 -6.96 -7.36
C THR A 252 3.24 -7.59 -5.97
N LEU A 253 3.91 -8.72 -5.77
CA LEU A 253 3.96 -9.34 -4.45
C LEU A 253 4.73 -8.50 -3.43
N THR A 254 5.81 -7.84 -3.86
CA THR A 254 6.67 -7.06 -2.96
C THR A 254 6.12 -5.67 -2.65
N GLY A 255 5.10 -5.19 -3.39
CA GLY A 255 4.58 -3.83 -3.26
C GLY A 255 3.90 -3.58 -1.91
N THR A 256 3.13 -4.55 -1.39
CA THR A 256 2.41 -4.42 -0.12
C THR A 256 2.46 -5.70 0.72
N ALA A 257 2.54 -5.55 2.05
CA ALA A 257 2.67 -6.68 2.97
C ALA A 257 1.50 -7.69 2.91
N PRO A 258 0.22 -7.29 2.75
CA PRO A 258 -0.89 -8.23 2.58
C PRO A 258 -0.68 -9.27 1.48
N ASN A 259 -0.11 -8.90 0.34
CA ASN A 259 0.13 -9.82 -0.78
C ASN A 259 1.08 -10.97 -0.39
N LEU A 260 2.06 -10.66 0.45
CA LEU A 260 3.01 -11.65 0.98
C LEU A 260 2.38 -12.51 2.06
N ILE A 261 1.53 -11.92 2.90
CA ILE A 261 0.78 -12.67 3.92
C ILE A 261 -0.09 -13.72 3.24
N LEU A 262 -0.74 -13.37 2.14
CA LEU A 262 -1.49 -14.31 1.33
C LEU A 262 -0.66 -15.52 0.92
N ILE A 263 0.50 -15.30 0.30
CA ILE A 263 1.35 -16.41 -0.16
C ILE A 263 1.85 -17.26 1.01
N GLY A 264 2.34 -16.62 2.08
CA GLY A 264 2.86 -17.36 3.22
C GLY A 264 1.77 -18.19 3.90
N GLN A 265 0.57 -17.64 4.10
CA GLN A 265 -0.54 -18.39 4.68
C GLN A 265 -1.11 -19.45 3.73
N LEU A 266 -1.18 -19.15 2.43
CA LEU A 266 -1.60 -20.13 1.41
C LEU A 266 -0.69 -21.36 1.45
N LYS A 267 0.63 -21.18 1.56
CA LYS A 267 1.60 -22.28 1.68
C LYS A 267 1.49 -23.04 3.01
N SER A 268 1.12 -22.37 4.09
CA SER A 268 0.90 -23.02 5.38
C SER A 268 -0.34 -23.92 5.37
N TYR A 269 -1.46 -23.43 4.82
CA TYR A 269 -2.73 -24.18 4.74
C TYR A 269 -2.77 -25.19 3.59
N PHE A 270 -2.17 -24.85 2.45
CA PHE A 270 -2.22 -25.61 1.20
C PHE A 270 -0.80 -25.75 0.62
N PRO A 271 0.05 -26.62 1.20
CA PRO A 271 1.46 -26.73 0.83
C PRO A 271 1.68 -27.19 -0.63
N ASP A 272 0.72 -27.92 -1.21
CA ASP A 272 0.77 -28.38 -2.60
C ASP A 272 0.30 -27.32 -3.61
N CYS A 273 -0.19 -26.17 -3.14
CA CYS A 273 -0.64 -25.08 -4.00
C CYS A 273 0.54 -24.24 -4.49
N ASP A 274 0.94 -24.48 -5.75
CA ASP A 274 1.99 -23.71 -6.44
C ASP A 274 1.42 -22.81 -7.56
N LEU A 275 0.16 -22.38 -7.42
CA LEU A 275 -0.53 -21.55 -8.43
C LEU A 275 -0.13 -20.07 -8.36
N ILE A 276 0.15 -19.56 -7.15
CA ILE A 276 0.50 -18.15 -6.93
C ILE A 276 2.02 -18.02 -6.76
N ASN A 277 2.65 -17.44 -7.76
CA ASN A 277 4.04 -16.98 -7.74
C ASN A 277 4.12 -15.52 -8.20
N PHE A 278 5.32 -14.94 -8.26
CA PHE A 278 5.46 -13.54 -8.68
C PHE A 278 4.86 -13.25 -10.06
N GLY A 279 5.13 -14.10 -11.04
CA GLY A 279 4.62 -13.94 -12.41
C GLY A 279 3.10 -14.07 -12.50
N SER A 280 2.53 -15.10 -11.90
CA SER A 280 1.09 -15.34 -11.92
C SER A 280 0.32 -14.31 -11.10
N TRP A 281 0.85 -13.88 -9.95
CA TRP A 281 0.25 -12.77 -9.19
C TRP A 281 0.21 -11.50 -10.02
N PHE A 282 1.32 -11.12 -10.65
CA PHE A 282 1.37 -9.90 -11.45
C PHE A 282 0.44 -9.98 -12.66
N ALA A 283 0.38 -11.11 -13.36
CA ALA A 283 -0.53 -11.28 -14.48
C ALA A 283 -2.02 -11.12 -14.08
N PHE A 284 -2.38 -11.47 -12.84
CA PHE A 284 -3.71 -11.22 -12.30
C PHE A 284 -3.90 -9.78 -11.79
N ALA A 285 -2.97 -9.29 -10.97
CA ALA A 285 -3.11 -8.07 -10.18
C ALA A 285 -2.74 -6.79 -10.96
N PHE A 286 -1.84 -6.86 -11.94
CA PHE A 286 -1.46 -5.70 -12.75
C PHE A 286 -2.60 -5.18 -13.62
N PRO A 287 -3.37 -6.02 -14.37
CA PRO A 287 -4.56 -5.56 -15.09
C PRO A 287 -5.63 -4.98 -14.15
N LEU A 288 -5.84 -5.61 -12.99
CA LEU A 288 -6.76 -5.12 -11.95
C LEU A 288 -6.34 -3.73 -11.46
N MET A 289 -5.05 -3.55 -11.17
CA MET A 289 -4.50 -2.27 -10.73
C MET A 289 -4.70 -1.20 -11.81
N LEU A 290 -4.42 -1.48 -13.08
CA LEU A 290 -4.62 -0.51 -14.17
C LEU A 290 -6.09 -0.11 -14.31
N LEU A 291 -6.99 -1.10 -14.27
CA LEU A 291 -8.43 -0.85 -14.31
C LEU A 291 -8.86 0.04 -13.14
N PHE A 292 -8.46 -0.30 -11.91
CA PHE A 292 -8.87 0.44 -10.73
C PHE A 292 -8.23 1.84 -10.68
N LEU A 293 -6.97 1.98 -11.11
CA LEU A 293 -6.29 3.28 -11.22
C LEU A 293 -7.00 4.18 -12.24
N PHE A 294 -7.45 3.64 -13.37
CA PHE A 294 -8.20 4.37 -14.37
C PHE A 294 -9.57 4.83 -13.86
N LEU A 295 -10.31 3.94 -13.20
CA LEU A 295 -11.60 4.28 -12.57
C LEU A 295 -11.44 5.33 -11.46
N GLY A 296 -10.39 5.18 -10.65
CA GLY A 296 -10.03 6.15 -9.62
C GLY A 296 -9.63 7.51 -10.19
N TRP A 297 -8.86 7.52 -11.27
CA TRP A 297 -8.54 8.74 -12.00
C TRP A 297 -9.79 9.43 -12.52
N LEU A 298 -10.70 8.69 -13.17
CA LEU A 298 -11.95 9.26 -13.68
C LEU A 298 -12.79 9.88 -12.56
N TRP A 299 -12.89 9.20 -11.41
CA TRP A 299 -13.60 9.70 -10.24
C TRP A 299 -12.96 10.96 -9.63
N ILE A 300 -11.65 10.95 -9.40
CA ILE A 300 -10.92 12.09 -8.81
C ILE A 300 -10.90 13.28 -9.79
N ALA A 301 -10.70 13.02 -11.09
CA ALA A 301 -10.76 14.04 -12.13
C ALA A 301 -12.16 14.64 -12.27
N PHE A 302 -13.22 13.84 -12.12
CA PHE A 302 -14.60 14.34 -12.08
C PHE A 302 -14.84 15.22 -10.85
N LEU A 303 -14.41 14.79 -9.67
CA LEU A 303 -14.67 15.48 -8.40
C LEU A 303 -13.85 16.77 -8.24
N TYR A 304 -12.59 16.77 -8.66
CA TYR A 304 -11.62 17.85 -8.41
C TYR A 304 -11.08 18.51 -9.69
N GLY A 305 -10.98 17.77 -10.79
CA GLY A 305 -10.44 18.26 -12.06
C GLY A 305 -11.45 19.01 -12.93
N GLY A 306 -12.75 18.77 -12.72
CA GLY A 306 -13.84 19.41 -13.46
C GLY A 306 -13.81 19.09 -14.95
N LEU A 307 -14.51 18.04 -15.36
CA LEU A 307 -14.90 17.79 -16.76
C LEU A 307 -15.86 18.87 -17.32
N ASN A 308 -16.12 19.94 -16.58
CA ASN A 308 -16.99 21.03 -16.99
C ASN A 308 -16.29 21.93 -18.01
N THR A 309 -16.54 21.62 -19.28
CA THR A 309 -16.25 22.43 -20.47
C THR A 309 -17.00 23.77 -20.50
N ARG A 310 -17.97 24.00 -19.60
CA ARG A 310 -18.89 25.16 -19.66
C ARG A 310 -18.34 26.51 -19.17
N LEU A 311 -17.17 26.57 -18.54
CA LEU A 311 -16.49 27.85 -18.19
C LEU A 311 -15.25 28.14 -19.07
N CYS A 312 -15.02 27.36 -20.14
CA CYS A 312 -13.71 27.29 -20.81
C CYS A 312 -13.51 28.21 -22.03
N ILE A 313 -14.47 29.02 -22.46
CA ILE A 313 -14.35 29.69 -23.77
C ILE A 313 -13.55 31.01 -23.71
N THR A 314 -13.47 31.70 -22.55
CA THR A 314 -12.90 33.07 -22.49
C THR A 314 -11.52 33.18 -21.80
N LYS A 315 -10.96 32.08 -21.27
CA LYS A 315 -9.77 32.11 -20.37
C LYS A 315 -8.56 31.29 -20.85
N GLN A 316 -8.33 31.24 -22.16
CA GLN A 316 -7.25 30.42 -22.75
C GLN A 316 -5.85 30.94 -22.36
N ASP A 317 -5.63 32.25 -22.24
CA ASP A 317 -4.27 32.83 -22.22
C ASP A 317 -3.53 32.69 -20.87
N ARG A 318 -4.16 33.08 -19.74
CA ARG A 318 -3.56 32.92 -18.39
C ARG A 318 -3.32 31.45 -18.02
N ARG A 319 -4.23 30.56 -18.40
CA ARG A 319 -4.09 29.12 -18.16
C ARG A 319 -2.95 28.53 -18.97
N THR A 320 -2.84 28.90 -20.25
CA THR A 320 -1.72 28.49 -21.10
C THR A 320 -0.39 29.00 -20.54
N GLN A 321 -0.34 30.21 -19.98
CA GLN A 321 0.85 30.74 -19.34
C GLN A 321 1.23 29.97 -18.05
N ALA A 322 0.26 29.63 -17.19
CA ALA A 322 0.49 28.82 -16.00
C ALA A 322 0.97 27.39 -16.35
N GLU A 323 0.33 26.78 -17.35
CA GLU A 323 0.71 25.48 -17.92
C GLU A 323 2.15 25.52 -18.48
N ALA A 324 2.52 26.60 -19.18
CA ALA A 324 3.87 26.80 -19.69
C ALA A 324 4.91 26.93 -18.56
N ARG A 325 4.59 27.65 -17.46
CA ARG A 325 5.47 27.77 -16.28
C ARG A 325 5.69 26.43 -15.60
N ALA A 326 4.65 25.65 -15.37
CA ALA A 326 4.78 24.32 -14.77
C ALA A 326 5.59 23.37 -15.65
N LYS A 327 5.39 23.42 -16.97
CA LYS A 327 6.19 22.63 -17.92
C LYS A 327 7.67 23.06 -17.91
N ALA A 328 7.93 24.36 -17.79
CA ALA A 328 9.29 24.89 -17.68
C ALA A 328 9.96 24.41 -16.40
N LEU A 329 9.26 24.42 -15.25
CA LEU A 329 9.80 23.91 -13.99
C LEU A 329 10.11 22.41 -14.03
N ILE A 330 9.20 21.58 -14.56
CA ILE A 330 9.46 20.13 -14.70
C ILE A 330 10.71 19.90 -15.56
N LYS A 331 10.86 20.66 -16.66
CA LYS A 331 12.02 20.57 -17.54
C LYS A 331 13.29 21.07 -16.87
N GLU A 332 13.21 22.14 -16.07
CA GLU A 332 14.32 22.69 -15.31
C GLU A 332 14.80 21.72 -14.24
N ASP A 333 13.88 21.17 -13.45
CA ASP A 333 14.19 20.18 -12.41
C ASP A 333 14.74 18.88 -13.00
N TYR A 334 14.23 18.46 -14.17
CA TYR A 334 14.82 17.34 -14.90
C TYR A 334 16.24 17.66 -15.38
N ARG A 335 16.49 18.90 -15.84
CA ARG A 335 17.82 19.34 -16.26
C ARG A 335 18.80 19.43 -15.08
N LYS A 336 18.33 19.82 -13.89
CA LYS A 336 19.13 19.84 -12.64
C LYS A 336 19.66 18.44 -12.25
N LEU A 337 19.00 17.36 -12.66
CA LEU A 337 19.48 15.99 -12.41
C LEU A 337 20.70 15.59 -13.25
N GLY A 338 21.05 16.35 -14.30
CA GLY A 338 22.19 16.02 -15.16
C GLY A 338 22.00 14.72 -16.00
N PRO A 339 23.05 14.30 -16.73
CA PRO A 339 23.04 13.05 -17.49
C PRO A 339 22.98 11.82 -16.57
N ILE A 340 22.53 10.68 -17.11
CA ILE A 340 22.46 9.42 -16.36
C ILE A 340 23.88 9.02 -15.90
N ASN A 341 24.04 8.86 -14.60
CA ASN A 341 25.28 8.37 -14.00
C ASN A 341 25.43 6.85 -14.22
N PHE A 342 26.67 6.33 -14.16
CA PHE A 342 26.92 4.90 -14.26
C PHE A 342 26.16 4.10 -13.20
N ALA A 343 26.11 4.59 -11.96
CA ALA A 343 25.34 3.97 -10.88
C ALA A 343 23.83 3.90 -11.19
N GLU A 344 23.23 4.98 -11.70
CA GLU A 344 21.83 5.00 -12.11
C GLU A 344 21.57 3.96 -13.22
N GLY A 345 22.46 3.87 -14.20
CA GLY A 345 22.39 2.89 -15.28
C GLY A 345 22.54 1.44 -14.79
N ALA A 346 23.49 1.19 -13.88
CA ALA A 346 23.72 -0.12 -13.28
C ALA A 346 22.53 -0.59 -12.44
N ILE A 347 21.96 0.29 -11.61
CA ILE A 347 20.76 -0.01 -10.81
C ILE A 347 19.56 -0.25 -11.72
N SER A 348 19.38 0.56 -12.76
CA SER A 348 18.32 0.32 -13.74
C SER A 348 18.48 -1.04 -14.42
N PHE A 349 19.71 -1.46 -14.73
CA PHE A 349 20.00 -2.77 -15.29
C PHE A 349 19.64 -3.89 -14.29
N PHE A 350 20.12 -3.83 -13.05
CA PHE A 350 19.83 -4.86 -12.04
C PHE A 350 18.36 -4.91 -11.66
N PHE A 351 17.66 -3.77 -11.66
CA PHE A 351 16.23 -3.70 -11.44
C PHE A 351 15.45 -4.38 -12.57
N VAL A 352 15.76 -4.08 -13.83
CA VAL A 352 15.13 -4.75 -14.98
C VAL A 352 15.47 -6.24 -14.99
N LEU A 353 16.73 -6.60 -14.71
CA LEU A 353 17.15 -7.99 -14.60
C LEU A 353 16.39 -8.72 -13.50
N PHE A 354 16.24 -8.12 -12.33
CA PHE A 354 15.46 -8.67 -11.22
C PHE A 354 14.00 -8.91 -11.61
N ALA A 355 13.35 -7.91 -12.21
CA ALA A 355 11.98 -8.06 -12.69
C ALA A 355 11.87 -9.19 -13.73
N VAL A 356 12.73 -9.20 -14.76
CA VAL A 356 12.74 -10.24 -15.79
C VAL A 356 12.96 -11.63 -15.19
N LEU A 357 13.92 -11.79 -14.28
CA LEU A 357 14.17 -13.08 -13.63
C LEU A 357 12.98 -13.56 -12.80
N LEU A 358 12.29 -12.67 -12.08
CA LEU A 358 11.08 -13.03 -11.36
C LEU A 358 9.94 -13.45 -12.30
N PHE A 359 9.72 -12.71 -13.39
CA PHE A 359 8.69 -13.03 -14.39
C PHE A 359 8.94 -14.33 -15.14
N THR A 360 10.21 -14.61 -15.45
CA THR A 360 10.60 -15.77 -16.26
C THR A 360 10.92 -17.01 -15.42
N ARG A 361 10.84 -16.94 -14.09
CA ARG A 361 11.15 -18.09 -13.19
C ARG A 361 10.25 -19.27 -13.44
N ASP A 362 8.95 -19.04 -13.32
CA ASP A 362 7.92 -20.04 -13.56
C ASP A 362 6.61 -19.35 -13.99
N PRO A 363 6.57 -18.79 -15.21
CA PRO A 363 5.41 -18.05 -15.70
C PRO A 363 4.12 -18.89 -15.82
N LYS A 364 4.15 -20.21 -15.57
CA LYS A 364 3.04 -21.17 -15.72
C LYS A 364 2.47 -21.35 -17.13
N PHE A 365 2.66 -20.40 -18.05
CA PHE A 365 2.26 -20.50 -19.46
C PHE A 365 3.38 -21.02 -20.39
N VAL A 366 4.64 -20.88 -19.99
CA VAL A 366 5.82 -21.47 -20.65
C VAL A 366 6.76 -22.06 -19.61
N THR A 367 7.65 -22.97 -20.04
CA THR A 367 8.72 -23.48 -19.17
C THR A 367 9.66 -22.33 -18.79
N GLY A 368 9.66 -21.95 -17.51
CA GLY A 368 10.55 -20.94 -16.98
C GLY A 368 11.98 -21.46 -16.78
N TRP A 369 12.91 -20.55 -16.46
CA TRP A 369 14.31 -20.92 -16.23
C TRP A 369 14.52 -21.78 -14.97
N SER A 370 13.52 -21.88 -14.08
CA SER A 370 13.57 -22.76 -12.91
C SER A 370 13.74 -24.24 -13.25
N VAL A 371 13.40 -24.65 -14.49
CA VAL A 371 13.55 -26.05 -14.98
C VAL A 371 15.01 -26.51 -15.01
N PHE A 372 15.98 -25.60 -15.10
CA PHE A 372 17.40 -25.95 -15.01
C PHE A 372 17.82 -26.45 -13.62
N PHE A 373 16.95 -26.32 -12.62
CA PHE A 373 17.19 -26.74 -11.24
C PHE A 373 16.19 -27.81 -10.81
N LYS A 374 16.53 -28.53 -9.73
CA LYS A 374 15.63 -29.52 -9.13
C LYS A 374 14.33 -28.83 -8.67
N LYS A 375 13.19 -29.45 -8.96
CA LYS A 375 11.86 -28.94 -8.57
C LYS A 375 11.82 -28.67 -7.07
N GLY A 376 11.38 -27.47 -6.69
CA GLY A 376 11.27 -27.03 -5.29
C GLY A 376 12.53 -26.43 -4.67
N TYR A 377 13.68 -26.43 -5.35
CA TYR A 377 14.93 -25.88 -4.78
C TYR A 377 15.08 -24.37 -5.00
N VAL A 378 14.51 -23.81 -6.08
CA VAL A 378 14.64 -22.40 -6.42
C VAL A 378 13.29 -21.68 -6.29
N SER A 379 13.22 -20.74 -5.36
CA SER A 379 12.06 -19.87 -5.15
C SER A 379 12.30 -18.44 -5.63
N ASP A 380 11.25 -17.61 -5.67
CA ASP A 380 11.35 -16.17 -5.96
C ASP A 380 12.35 -15.47 -5.01
N ALA A 381 12.43 -15.93 -3.77
CA ALA A 381 13.32 -15.38 -2.75
C ALA A 381 14.80 -15.56 -3.11
N VAL A 382 15.17 -16.72 -3.68
CA VAL A 382 16.56 -17.01 -4.09
C VAL A 382 17.01 -16.01 -5.16
N THR A 383 16.17 -15.74 -6.15
CA THR A 383 16.42 -14.75 -7.19
C THR A 383 16.68 -13.36 -6.60
N GLY A 384 15.85 -12.93 -5.64
CA GLY A 384 16.02 -11.64 -4.98
C GLY A 384 17.30 -11.53 -4.17
N VAL A 385 17.62 -12.55 -3.38
CA VAL A 385 18.84 -12.55 -2.56
C VAL A 385 20.09 -12.52 -3.43
N ILE A 386 20.10 -13.22 -4.58
CA ILE A 386 21.22 -13.17 -5.53
C ILE A 386 21.43 -11.76 -6.06
N ILE A 387 20.39 -11.10 -6.57
CA ILE A 387 20.51 -9.74 -7.12
C ILE A 387 20.95 -8.75 -6.05
N VAL A 388 20.34 -8.80 -4.87
CA VAL A 388 20.70 -7.91 -3.76
C VAL A 388 22.14 -8.13 -3.30
N SER A 389 22.61 -9.38 -3.26
CA SER A 389 24.02 -9.69 -2.94
C SER A 389 24.96 -9.05 -3.96
N ILE A 390 24.59 -9.02 -5.24
CA ILE A 390 25.37 -8.35 -6.29
C ILE A 390 25.49 -6.85 -6.05
N LEU A 391 24.44 -6.18 -5.59
CA LEU A 391 24.47 -4.73 -5.33
C LEU A 391 25.50 -4.33 -4.26
N PHE A 392 25.80 -5.20 -3.30
CA PHE A 392 26.80 -4.93 -2.26
C PHE A 392 28.25 -4.99 -2.76
N PHE A 393 28.53 -5.64 -3.90
CA PHE A 393 29.88 -5.74 -4.48
C PHE A 393 30.00 -5.19 -5.90
N PHE A 394 28.92 -4.66 -6.49
CA PHE A 394 28.99 -4.02 -7.79
C PHE A 394 29.44 -2.56 -7.67
N PRO A 395 30.40 -2.09 -8.48
CA PRO A 395 30.94 -0.73 -8.37
C PRO A 395 29.92 0.33 -8.80
N SER A 396 29.85 1.44 -8.05
CA SER A 396 29.04 2.61 -8.41
C SER A 396 29.67 3.51 -9.48
N GLN A 397 31.00 3.41 -9.67
CA GLN A 397 31.75 4.15 -10.69
C GLN A 397 32.20 3.21 -11.80
N LYS A 398 32.34 3.74 -13.02
CA LYS A 398 32.79 2.94 -14.17
C LYS A 398 34.20 2.39 -13.87
N PRO A 399 34.41 1.06 -13.87
CA PRO A 399 35.75 0.52 -13.70
C PRO A 399 36.61 0.96 -14.88
N SER A 400 37.64 1.75 -14.61
CA SER A 400 38.60 2.16 -15.63
C SER A 400 39.60 1.02 -15.82
N LEU A 401 39.49 0.26 -16.92
CA LEU A 401 40.50 -0.75 -17.29
C LEU A 401 41.90 -0.13 -17.43
N ARG A 402 41.97 1.18 -17.73
CA ARG A 402 43.23 1.94 -17.80
C ARG A 402 43.88 2.14 -16.43
N TRP A 403 43.15 2.03 -15.32
CA TRP A 403 43.72 2.05 -13.97
C TRP A 403 44.73 0.92 -13.76
N TRP A 404 44.51 -0.25 -14.40
CA TRP A 404 45.47 -1.36 -14.29
C TRP A 404 46.75 -1.15 -15.11
N SER A 405 46.74 -0.20 -16.05
CA SER A 405 47.87 0.10 -16.94
C SER A 405 48.53 1.45 -16.67
N ASP A 406 47.91 2.31 -15.87
CA ASP A 406 48.36 3.68 -15.62
C ASP A 406 48.87 3.86 -14.17
N PRO A 407 50.19 3.96 -13.95
CA PRO A 407 50.78 4.12 -12.62
C PRO A 407 50.49 5.48 -11.95
N GLN A 408 49.87 6.45 -12.65
CA GLN A 408 49.46 7.74 -12.09
C GLN A 408 47.96 7.83 -11.78
N ALA A 409 47.19 6.77 -11.98
CA ALA A 409 45.75 6.81 -11.73
C ALA A 409 45.43 7.02 -10.24
N LEU A 410 44.55 7.97 -9.93
CA LEU A 410 44.09 8.23 -8.57
C LEU A 410 43.40 6.97 -8.01
N ASN A 411 43.83 6.51 -6.83
CA ASN A 411 43.14 5.44 -6.11
C ASN A 411 41.82 5.97 -5.52
N THR A 412 40.76 5.98 -6.31
CA THR A 412 39.42 6.26 -5.78
C THR A 412 38.98 5.05 -4.92
N PRO A 413 38.47 5.30 -3.70
CA PRO A 413 37.99 4.21 -2.87
C PRO A 413 36.83 3.50 -3.58
N TYR A 414 36.85 2.17 -3.55
CA TYR A 414 35.77 1.35 -4.08
C TYR A 414 34.48 1.63 -3.31
N VAL A 415 33.47 2.18 -4.00
CA VAL A 415 32.14 2.44 -3.43
C VAL A 415 31.14 1.52 -4.11
N PRO A 416 30.53 0.55 -3.39
CA PRO A 416 29.50 -0.31 -3.96
C PRO A 416 28.21 0.46 -4.25
N LEU A 417 27.32 -0.13 -5.05
CA LEU A 417 26.00 0.44 -5.31
C LEU A 417 25.14 0.56 -4.05
N LEU A 418 25.34 -0.31 -3.07
CA LEU A 418 24.60 -0.30 -1.82
C LEU A 418 25.51 -0.61 -0.62
N SER A 419 25.34 0.14 0.47
CA SER A 419 26.02 -0.13 1.74
C SER A 419 25.12 -0.86 2.74
N TRP A 420 25.70 -1.70 3.60
CA TRP A 420 24.91 -2.40 4.64
C TRP A 420 24.20 -1.43 5.58
N LYS A 421 24.87 -0.32 5.93
CA LYS A 421 24.29 0.72 6.77
C LYS A 421 23.01 1.28 6.15
N LYS A 422 23.04 1.61 4.85
CA LYS A 422 21.86 2.10 4.13
C LYS A 422 20.76 1.05 4.06
N ALA A 423 21.11 -0.21 3.75
CA ALA A 423 20.14 -1.30 3.72
C ALA A 423 19.47 -1.49 5.10
N GLN A 424 20.23 -1.46 6.19
CA GLN A 424 19.73 -1.59 7.55
C GLN A 424 18.78 -0.45 7.95
N GLU A 425 19.10 0.79 7.57
CA GLU A 425 18.28 1.98 7.84
C GLU A 425 16.99 2.00 7.00
N SER A 426 17.03 1.53 5.76
CA SER A 426 15.89 1.54 4.86
C SER A 426 14.90 0.39 5.08
N VAL A 427 15.33 -0.74 5.64
CA VAL A 427 14.47 -1.90 5.83
C VAL A 427 13.52 -1.70 7.03
N PRO A 428 12.19 -1.73 6.83
CA PRO A 428 11.21 -1.71 7.92
C PRO A 428 11.14 -3.06 8.64
N TRP A 429 12.06 -3.29 9.59
CA TRP A 429 12.14 -4.52 10.40
C TRP A 429 10.83 -4.84 11.14
N ASN A 430 10.05 -3.82 11.49
CA ASN A 430 8.74 -3.98 12.09
C ASN A 430 7.78 -4.79 11.21
N ILE A 431 7.80 -4.59 9.89
CA ILE A 431 6.95 -5.32 8.95
C ILE A 431 7.44 -6.77 8.81
N ILE A 432 8.75 -6.99 8.76
CA ILE A 432 9.33 -8.34 8.68
C ILE A 432 8.92 -9.19 9.90
N MET A 433 9.02 -8.61 11.10
CA MET A 433 8.57 -9.27 12.33
C MET A 433 7.05 -9.50 12.34
N LEU A 434 6.27 -8.55 11.80
CA LEU A 434 4.82 -8.65 11.69
C LEU A 434 4.38 -9.81 10.78
N LEU A 435 5.03 -9.97 9.62
CA LEU A 435 4.82 -11.12 8.74
C LEU A 435 5.08 -12.43 9.47
N GLY A 436 6.22 -12.51 10.18
CA GLY A 436 6.59 -13.69 10.96
C GLY A 436 5.59 -14.07 12.05
N GLY A 437 5.14 -13.08 12.82
CA GLY A 437 4.10 -13.26 13.83
C GLY A 437 2.77 -13.72 13.24
N GLY A 438 2.42 -13.21 12.06
CA GLY A 438 1.23 -13.63 11.34
C GLY A 438 1.28 -15.06 10.79
N PHE A 439 2.45 -15.51 10.32
CA PHE A 439 2.64 -16.91 9.91
C PHE A 439 2.64 -17.86 11.10
N ALA A 440 3.25 -17.46 12.21
CA ALA A 440 3.17 -18.20 13.47
C ALA A 440 1.71 -18.33 13.94
N MET A 441 0.93 -17.25 13.85
CA MET A 441 -0.50 -17.26 14.19
C MET A 441 -1.29 -18.17 13.26
N ALA A 442 -1.09 -18.09 11.95
CA ALA A 442 -1.78 -18.96 10.99
C ALA A 442 -1.50 -20.44 11.27
N LYS A 443 -0.24 -20.80 11.50
CA LYS A 443 0.15 -22.18 11.86
C LYS A 443 -0.49 -22.63 13.18
N ALA A 444 -0.64 -21.70 14.13
CA ALA A 444 -1.31 -22.00 15.39
C ALA A 444 -2.81 -22.22 15.23
N CYS A 445 -3.49 -21.40 14.42
CA CYS A 445 -4.91 -21.57 14.13
C CYS A 445 -5.20 -22.92 13.45
N GLU A 446 -4.30 -23.36 12.56
CA GLU A 446 -4.35 -24.67 11.90
C GLU A 446 -4.13 -25.83 12.90
N GLU A 447 -2.98 -25.85 13.61
CA GLU A 447 -2.65 -26.99 14.50
C GLU A 447 -3.52 -27.07 15.76
N SER A 448 -4.11 -25.95 16.20
CA SER A 448 -5.04 -25.93 17.34
C SER A 448 -6.45 -26.39 17.00
N GLY A 449 -6.80 -26.49 15.70
CA GLY A 449 -8.18 -26.73 15.27
C GLY A 449 -9.10 -25.51 15.35
N LEU A 450 -8.59 -24.35 15.82
CA LEU A 450 -9.38 -23.12 15.95
C LEU A 450 -9.99 -22.70 14.61
N ALA A 451 -9.20 -22.82 13.55
CA ALA A 451 -9.62 -22.40 12.22
C ALA A 451 -10.86 -23.22 11.76
N SER A 452 -10.81 -24.54 11.94
CA SER A 452 -11.93 -25.45 11.65
C SER A 452 -13.16 -25.16 12.52
N TRP A 453 -12.94 -24.88 13.82
CA TRP A 453 -14.03 -24.51 14.75
C TRP A 453 -14.74 -23.22 14.35
N MET A 454 -13.99 -22.19 13.94
CA MET A 454 -14.56 -20.93 13.43
C MET A 454 -15.29 -21.14 12.10
N GLY A 455 -14.74 -21.97 11.22
CA GLY A 455 -15.37 -22.31 9.93
C GLY A 455 -16.73 -22.99 10.08
N GLY A 456 -16.90 -23.86 11.09
CA GLY A 456 -18.19 -24.50 11.39
C GLY A 456 -19.31 -23.51 11.77
N HIS A 457 -18.97 -22.39 12.43
CA HIS A 457 -19.93 -21.34 12.78
C HIS A 457 -20.32 -20.46 11.59
N LEU A 458 -19.57 -20.51 10.49
CA LEU A 458 -19.83 -19.75 9.27
C LEU A 458 -20.67 -20.53 8.23
N GLN A 459 -21.23 -21.69 8.61
CA GLN A 459 -22.09 -22.51 7.76
C GLN A 459 -23.28 -21.76 7.12
N PRO A 460 -23.89 -20.72 7.74
CA PRO A 460 -24.93 -19.92 7.07
C PRO A 460 -24.46 -19.22 5.78
N LEU A 461 -23.17 -18.92 5.65
CA LEU A 461 -22.61 -18.32 4.43
C LEU A 461 -22.56 -19.32 3.26
N ALA A 462 -22.71 -20.63 3.51
CA ALA A 462 -22.74 -21.64 2.45
C ALA A 462 -23.95 -21.49 1.50
N GLN A 463 -25.01 -20.80 1.94
CA GLN A 463 -26.21 -20.56 1.12
C GLN A 463 -26.07 -19.33 0.21
N VAL A 464 -25.03 -18.52 0.38
CA VAL A 464 -24.82 -17.30 -0.40
C VAL A 464 -24.11 -17.67 -1.71
N PRO A 465 -24.55 -17.14 -2.87
CA PRO A 465 -23.83 -17.34 -4.13
C PRO A 465 -22.35 -16.93 -4.00
N PRO A 466 -21.39 -17.72 -4.51
CA PRO A 466 -19.96 -17.45 -4.31
C PRO A 466 -19.53 -16.03 -4.72
N ALA A 467 -20.09 -15.50 -5.81
CA ALA A 467 -19.81 -14.12 -6.25
C ALA A 467 -20.28 -13.05 -5.24
N ALA A 468 -21.44 -13.26 -4.61
CA ALA A 468 -21.94 -12.37 -3.56
C ALA A 468 -21.10 -12.49 -2.28
N ALA A 469 -20.63 -13.70 -1.94
CA ALA A 469 -19.70 -13.92 -0.83
C ALA A 469 -18.38 -13.16 -1.03
N VAL A 470 -17.82 -13.16 -2.26
CA VAL A 470 -16.63 -12.37 -2.60
C VAL A 470 -16.85 -10.87 -2.34
N MET A 471 -17.98 -10.32 -2.80
CA MET A 471 -18.29 -8.90 -2.54
C MET A 471 -18.41 -8.61 -1.05
N LEU A 472 -19.11 -9.46 -0.29
CA LEU A 472 -19.33 -9.27 1.14
C LEU A 472 -18.04 -9.34 1.94
N ILE A 473 -17.18 -10.33 1.67
CA ILE A 473 -15.87 -10.48 2.31
C ILE A 473 -14.99 -9.27 2.01
N THR A 474 -14.92 -8.88 0.73
CA THR A 474 -14.11 -7.72 0.31
C THR A 474 -14.62 -6.43 0.93
N ALA A 475 -15.94 -6.23 0.99
CA ALA A 475 -16.55 -5.04 1.59
C ALA A 475 -16.31 -4.97 3.11
N PHE A 476 -16.46 -6.11 3.80
CA PHE A 476 -16.19 -6.20 5.24
C PHE A 476 -14.73 -5.83 5.55
N LEU A 477 -13.78 -6.42 4.81
CA LEU A 477 -12.35 -6.16 5.03
C LEU A 477 -11.90 -4.77 4.61
N ALA A 478 -12.43 -4.23 3.51
CA ALA A 478 -12.17 -2.85 3.09
C ALA A 478 -12.69 -1.85 4.14
N CYS A 479 -13.83 -2.12 4.78
CA CYS A 479 -14.35 -1.29 5.87
C CYS A 479 -13.52 -1.45 7.16
N PHE A 480 -13.19 -2.67 7.54
CA PHE A 480 -12.44 -2.94 8.77
C PHE A 480 -11.03 -2.34 8.72
N THR A 481 -10.39 -2.39 7.55
CA THR A 481 -9.05 -1.86 7.34
C THR A 481 -8.98 -0.33 7.36
N GLU A 482 -10.11 0.38 7.42
CA GLU A 482 -10.11 1.83 7.69
C GLU A 482 -9.73 2.17 9.13
N PHE A 483 -9.94 1.22 10.05
CA PHE A 483 -9.70 1.40 11.50
C PHE A 483 -8.50 0.61 12.02
N ALA A 484 -7.97 -0.32 11.21
CA ALA A 484 -6.89 -1.20 11.58
C ALA A 484 -5.86 -1.30 10.45
N SER A 485 -4.60 -1.56 10.80
CA SER A 485 -3.52 -1.72 9.82
C SER A 485 -3.85 -2.83 8.81
N ASN A 486 -3.70 -2.55 7.52
CA ASN A 486 -3.90 -3.49 6.40
C ASN A 486 -3.23 -4.85 6.65
N THR A 487 -2.02 -4.81 7.23
CA THR A 487 -1.21 -6.00 7.49
C THR A 487 -1.76 -6.80 8.68
N ALA A 488 -2.22 -6.13 9.73
CA ALA A 488 -2.83 -6.79 10.87
C ALA A 488 -4.20 -7.40 10.52
N THR A 489 -5.03 -6.66 9.77
CA THR A 489 -6.36 -7.10 9.33
C THR A 489 -6.28 -8.42 8.59
N ILE A 490 -5.42 -8.53 7.57
CA ILE A 490 -5.32 -9.76 6.78
C ILE A 490 -4.73 -10.92 7.59
N ILE A 491 -3.79 -10.70 8.50
CA ILE A 491 -3.27 -11.76 9.38
C ILE A 491 -4.38 -12.40 10.22
N ILE A 492 -5.30 -11.58 10.75
CA ILE A 492 -6.39 -12.03 11.61
C ILE A 492 -7.45 -12.80 10.80
N PHE A 493 -7.90 -12.23 9.68
CA PHE A 493 -9.07 -12.74 8.97
C PHE A 493 -8.76 -13.78 7.90
N LEU A 494 -7.57 -13.77 7.29
CA LEU A 494 -7.25 -14.68 6.20
C LEU A 494 -7.28 -16.17 6.60
N PRO A 495 -6.82 -16.60 7.80
CA PRO A 495 -6.99 -17.98 8.26
C PRO A 495 -8.46 -18.42 8.34
N VAL A 496 -9.33 -17.52 8.82
CA VAL A 496 -10.77 -17.77 8.93
C VAL A 496 -11.42 -17.90 7.55
N ILE A 497 -10.98 -17.09 6.60
CA ILE A 497 -11.47 -17.09 5.22
C ILE A 497 -11.02 -18.34 4.46
N ALA A 498 -9.79 -18.83 4.71
CA ALA A 498 -9.31 -20.08 4.13
C ALA A 498 -10.18 -21.27 4.56
N GLU A 499 -10.52 -21.36 5.85
CA GLU A 499 -11.40 -22.40 6.38
C GLU A 499 -12.84 -22.26 5.91
N LEU A 500 -13.34 -21.03 5.77
CA LEU A 500 -14.64 -20.81 5.15
C LEU A 500 -14.69 -21.41 3.75
N ALA A 501 -13.64 -21.22 2.94
CA ALA A 501 -13.57 -21.78 1.61
C ALA A 501 -13.57 -23.33 1.62
N ILE A 502 -12.85 -23.94 2.56
CA ILE A 502 -12.83 -25.40 2.75
C ILE A 502 -14.24 -25.90 3.11
N ASN A 503 -14.90 -25.29 4.08
CA ASN A 503 -16.21 -25.75 4.57
C ASN A 503 -17.33 -25.59 3.53
N VAL A 504 -17.29 -24.51 2.73
CA VAL A 504 -18.26 -24.28 1.65
C VAL A 504 -17.87 -25.02 0.37
N SER A 505 -16.73 -25.73 0.36
CA SER A 505 -16.20 -26.43 -0.83
C SER A 505 -16.04 -25.50 -2.05
N VAL A 506 -15.59 -24.28 -1.81
CA VAL A 506 -15.26 -23.29 -2.85
C VAL A 506 -13.73 -23.18 -2.94
N ASN A 507 -13.21 -22.92 -4.14
CA ASN A 507 -11.77 -22.76 -4.34
C ASN A 507 -11.20 -21.71 -3.36
N PRO A 508 -10.21 -22.03 -2.51
CA PRO A 508 -9.68 -21.12 -1.51
C PRO A 508 -9.18 -19.79 -2.08
N LEU A 509 -8.60 -19.82 -3.28
CA LEU A 509 -8.12 -18.61 -3.96
C LEU A 509 -9.26 -17.62 -4.28
N TYR A 510 -10.48 -18.15 -4.46
CA TYR A 510 -11.66 -17.35 -4.78
C TYR A 510 -12.05 -16.40 -3.64
N PHE A 511 -11.76 -16.76 -2.38
CA PHE A 511 -12.01 -15.89 -1.22
C PHE A 511 -10.75 -15.21 -0.68
N MET A 512 -9.61 -15.90 -0.70
CA MET A 512 -8.36 -15.39 -0.14
C MET A 512 -7.76 -14.23 -0.94
N ILE A 513 -7.82 -14.27 -2.28
CA ILE A 513 -7.29 -13.19 -3.12
C ILE A 513 -8.08 -11.88 -2.90
N PRO A 514 -9.44 -11.86 -2.98
CA PRO A 514 -10.22 -10.64 -2.77
C PRO A 514 -10.10 -10.09 -1.37
N ALA A 515 -10.02 -10.96 -0.36
CA ALA A 515 -9.77 -10.57 1.01
C ALA A 515 -8.46 -9.78 1.14
N THR A 516 -7.39 -10.31 0.53
CA THR A 516 -6.05 -9.71 0.56
C THR A 516 -6.01 -8.37 -0.14
N VAL A 517 -6.53 -8.30 -1.37
CA VAL A 517 -6.54 -7.06 -2.14
C VAL A 517 -7.45 -6.01 -1.48
N GLY A 518 -8.61 -6.43 -0.96
CA GLY A 518 -9.55 -5.58 -0.23
C GLY A 518 -8.95 -4.93 1.02
N CYS A 519 -8.10 -5.63 1.77
CA CYS A 519 -7.34 -5.05 2.89
C CYS A 519 -6.40 -3.92 2.47
N SER A 520 -6.04 -3.79 1.19
CA SER A 520 -5.22 -2.68 0.71
C SER A 520 -6.04 -1.45 0.30
N TYR A 521 -7.38 -1.54 0.29
CA TYR A 521 -8.30 -0.48 -0.11
C TYR A 521 -8.82 0.32 1.10
N ALA A 522 -7.90 0.95 1.81
CA ALA A 522 -8.17 1.88 2.89
C ALA A 522 -7.99 3.32 2.40
N PHE A 523 -9.09 3.96 2.00
CA PHE A 523 -9.08 5.29 1.36
C PHE A 523 -9.81 6.37 2.17
N MET A 524 -10.65 6.03 3.14
CA MET A 524 -11.55 7.00 3.79
C MET A 524 -10.88 7.84 4.88
N LEU A 525 -10.11 7.20 5.77
CA LEU A 525 -9.56 7.87 6.95
C LEU A 525 -8.07 8.22 6.80
N PRO A 526 -7.58 9.32 7.40
CA PRO A 526 -6.15 9.61 7.40
C PRO A 526 -5.33 8.54 8.12
N VAL A 527 -5.87 8.03 9.24
CA VAL A 527 -5.18 7.08 10.13
C VAL A 527 -5.11 5.67 9.53
N SER A 528 -5.94 5.36 8.52
CA SER A 528 -6.07 4.00 7.99
C SER A 528 -4.79 3.49 7.33
N THR A 529 -4.03 4.37 6.68
CA THR A 529 -2.73 4.02 6.10
C THR A 529 -1.70 5.13 6.28
N PRO A 530 -0.40 4.81 6.42
CA PRO A 530 0.64 5.83 6.49
C PRO A 530 0.68 6.79 5.28
N PRO A 531 0.49 6.34 4.02
CA PRO A 531 0.27 7.23 2.87
C PRO A 531 -0.79 8.30 3.11
N ASN A 532 -1.98 7.90 3.57
CA ASN A 532 -3.08 8.80 3.86
C ASN A 532 -2.71 9.81 4.95
N SER A 533 -2.03 9.34 6.00
CA SER A 533 -1.54 10.18 7.10
C SER A 533 -0.51 11.21 6.65
N ILE A 534 0.44 10.84 5.78
CA ILE A 534 1.47 11.75 5.26
C ILE A 534 0.81 12.84 4.40
N ALA A 535 -0.12 12.47 3.52
CA ALA A 535 -0.85 13.44 2.71
C ALA A 535 -1.70 14.39 3.58
N PHE A 536 -2.34 13.87 4.63
CA PHE A 536 -3.11 14.66 5.58
C PHE A 536 -2.23 15.61 6.43
N ALA A 537 -1.05 15.14 6.84
CA ALA A 537 -0.08 15.92 7.61
C ALA A 537 0.47 17.14 6.86
N SER A 538 0.28 17.22 5.53
CA SER A 538 0.54 18.44 4.77
C SER A 538 -0.31 19.64 5.23
N GLY A 539 -1.40 19.42 5.98
CA GLY A 539 -2.25 20.48 6.54
C GLY A 539 -3.26 21.06 5.53
N HIS A 540 -3.32 20.51 4.32
CA HIS A 540 -4.13 21.05 3.21
C HIS A 540 -5.40 20.24 2.91
N LEU A 541 -5.53 19.06 3.53
CA LEU A 541 -6.66 18.16 3.38
C LEU A 541 -7.53 18.15 4.63
N MET A 542 -8.85 18.07 4.44
CA MET A 542 -9.78 17.84 5.55
C MET A 542 -10.27 16.39 5.54
N VAL A 543 -10.61 15.84 6.70
CA VAL A 543 -11.13 14.46 6.83
C VAL A 543 -12.38 14.26 5.95
N LYS A 544 -13.25 15.26 5.85
CA LYS A 544 -14.44 15.22 4.97
C LYS A 544 -14.10 15.02 3.49
N ASP A 545 -12.97 15.57 3.03
CA ASP A 545 -12.54 15.48 1.63
C ASP A 545 -12.07 14.04 1.33
N MET A 546 -11.34 13.44 2.27
CA MET A 546 -10.87 12.06 2.18
C MET A 546 -12.02 11.05 2.30
N VAL A 547 -12.93 11.22 3.27
CA VAL A 547 -14.07 10.30 3.44
C VAL A 547 -14.98 10.31 2.21
N LYS A 548 -15.30 11.50 1.66
CA LYS A 548 -16.14 11.61 0.46
C LYS A 548 -15.51 10.94 -0.75
N THR A 549 -14.21 11.15 -0.96
CA THR A 549 -13.50 10.57 -2.10
C THR A 549 -13.30 9.07 -1.90
N GLY A 550 -12.82 8.68 -0.72
CA GLY A 550 -12.48 7.33 -0.32
C GLY A 550 -13.67 6.37 -0.28
N PHE A 551 -14.85 6.82 0.15
CA PHE A 551 -16.05 5.97 0.16
C PHE A 551 -16.38 5.42 -1.24
N VAL A 552 -16.33 6.28 -2.25
CA VAL A 552 -16.57 5.87 -3.65
C VAL A 552 -15.39 5.04 -4.18
N MET A 553 -14.16 5.37 -3.80
CA MET A 553 -12.99 4.55 -4.15
C MET A 553 -13.10 3.12 -3.59
N ASN A 554 -13.57 2.94 -2.35
CA ASN A 554 -13.79 1.61 -1.76
C ASN A 554 -14.83 0.82 -2.56
N ILE A 555 -15.96 1.46 -2.93
CA ILE A 555 -16.99 0.82 -3.78
C ILE A 555 -16.40 0.42 -5.14
N LEU A 556 -15.70 1.32 -5.81
CA LEU A 556 -15.04 1.04 -7.09
C LEU A 556 -14.01 -0.09 -6.96
N GLY A 557 -13.25 -0.14 -5.87
CA GLY A 557 -12.29 -1.19 -5.58
C GLY A 557 -12.94 -2.55 -5.40
N ILE A 558 -14.02 -2.63 -4.60
CA ILE A 558 -14.80 -3.85 -4.38
C ILE A 558 -15.36 -4.37 -5.71
N LEU A 559 -15.95 -3.48 -6.52
CA LEU A 559 -16.48 -3.83 -7.84
C LEU A 559 -15.38 -4.30 -8.80
N SER A 560 -14.23 -3.63 -8.79
CA SER A 560 -13.09 -3.98 -9.66
C SER A 560 -12.52 -5.35 -9.32
N VAL A 561 -12.32 -5.65 -8.03
CA VAL A 561 -11.87 -6.98 -7.57
C VAL A 561 -12.88 -8.05 -7.91
N THR A 562 -14.17 -7.78 -7.66
CA THR A 562 -15.24 -8.73 -7.95
C THR A 562 -15.29 -9.04 -9.45
N LEU A 563 -15.19 -8.01 -10.31
CA LEU A 563 -15.11 -8.18 -11.75
C LEU A 563 -13.89 -9.01 -12.15
N ALA A 564 -12.71 -8.70 -11.62
CA ALA A 564 -11.47 -9.44 -11.90
C ALA A 564 -11.59 -10.92 -11.54
N MET A 565 -12.12 -11.23 -10.36
CA MET A 565 -12.31 -12.62 -9.92
C MET A 565 -13.30 -13.37 -10.79
N ASN A 566 -14.41 -12.74 -11.17
CA ASN A 566 -15.48 -13.36 -11.96
C ASN A 566 -15.20 -13.35 -13.48
N THR A 567 -14.05 -12.85 -13.92
CA THR A 567 -13.66 -12.82 -15.34
C THR A 567 -12.33 -13.53 -15.55
N TRP A 568 -11.21 -12.79 -15.60
CA TRP A 568 -9.90 -13.40 -15.87
C TRP A 568 -9.35 -14.20 -14.70
N GLY A 569 -9.79 -13.94 -13.46
CA GLY A 569 -9.45 -14.76 -12.30
C GLY A 569 -9.93 -16.21 -12.46
N ILE A 570 -11.19 -16.41 -12.88
CA ILE A 570 -11.73 -17.75 -13.20
C ILE A 570 -10.88 -18.42 -14.29
N ALA A 571 -10.58 -17.72 -15.38
CA ALA A 571 -9.82 -18.29 -16.50
C ALA A 571 -8.37 -18.65 -16.11
N MET A 572 -7.76 -17.89 -15.21
CA MET A 572 -6.37 -18.06 -14.82
C MET A 572 -6.17 -19.13 -13.75
N PHE A 573 -7.07 -19.22 -12.78
CA PHE A 573 -6.91 -20.10 -11.62
C PHE A 573 -7.94 -21.24 -11.55
N ASN A 574 -8.78 -21.42 -12.57
CA ASN A 574 -9.86 -22.41 -12.61
C ASN A 574 -10.74 -22.37 -11.35
N LEU A 575 -11.23 -21.17 -11.00
CA LEU A 575 -11.91 -20.90 -9.72
C LEU A 575 -13.31 -21.55 -9.60
N ASN A 576 -13.87 -22.04 -10.71
CA ASN A 576 -15.19 -22.70 -10.74
C ASN A 576 -15.17 -24.12 -10.16
N THR A 577 -14.01 -24.75 -10.11
CA THR A 577 -13.84 -26.12 -9.61
C THR A 577 -13.11 -26.11 -8.28
N TYR A 578 -13.55 -26.95 -7.35
CA TYR A 578 -12.79 -27.21 -6.13
C TYR A 578 -11.53 -28.00 -6.48
N PRO A 579 -10.33 -27.46 -6.22
CA PRO A 579 -9.10 -28.07 -6.69
C PRO A 579 -8.67 -29.27 -5.84
N GLU A 580 -7.98 -30.23 -6.46
CA GLU A 580 -7.50 -31.44 -5.77
C GLU A 580 -6.50 -31.13 -4.65
N TRP A 581 -5.67 -30.09 -4.82
CA TRP A 581 -4.71 -29.65 -3.79
C TRP A 581 -5.37 -29.06 -2.54
N ALA A 582 -6.66 -28.70 -2.60
CA ALA A 582 -7.42 -28.20 -1.45
C ALA A 582 -8.20 -29.30 -0.72
N LEU A 583 -8.20 -30.53 -1.23
CA LEU A 583 -8.93 -31.63 -0.58
C LEU A 583 -8.32 -31.92 0.80
N PRO A 584 -9.16 -32.04 1.86
CA PRO A 584 -8.65 -32.40 3.17
C PRO A 584 -8.00 -33.79 3.11
N PHE A 585 -6.77 -33.89 3.65
CA PHE A 585 -5.89 -35.07 3.59
C PHE A 585 -6.59 -36.43 3.86
N ASN A 586 -7.66 -36.44 4.65
CA ASN A 586 -8.45 -37.66 4.93
C ASN A 586 -9.20 -38.23 3.72
N LYS A 587 -9.50 -37.45 2.67
CA LYS A 587 -10.14 -37.97 1.44
C LYS A 587 -9.13 -38.50 0.43
N SER A 588 -7.91 -37.98 0.42
CA SER A 588 -6.86 -38.43 -0.50
C SER A 588 -6.52 -39.90 -0.26
N ALA A 589 -6.41 -40.34 1.01
CA ALA A 589 -6.17 -41.73 1.37
C ALA A 589 -7.33 -42.68 1.01
N LEU A 590 -8.58 -42.20 1.04
CA LEU A 590 -9.75 -42.97 0.61
C LEU A 590 -9.82 -43.13 -0.92
N VAL A 591 -9.37 -42.13 -1.68
CA VAL A 591 -9.29 -42.19 -3.15
C VAL A 591 -8.14 -43.09 -3.61
N THR A 592 -6.95 -43.01 -2.98
CA THR A 592 -5.88 -43.97 -3.26
C THR A 592 -6.26 -45.40 -2.87
N ASN A 593 -6.95 -45.60 -1.75
CA ASN A 593 -7.44 -46.93 -1.35
C ASN A 593 -8.57 -47.45 -2.24
N ALA A 594 -9.42 -46.57 -2.81
CA ALA A 594 -10.43 -46.96 -3.80
C ALA A 594 -9.80 -47.33 -5.15
N HIS A 595 -8.75 -46.62 -5.59
CA HIS A 595 -8.01 -47.00 -6.80
C HIS A 595 -7.20 -48.29 -6.62
N LEU A 596 -6.66 -48.55 -5.42
CA LEU A 596 -6.00 -49.82 -5.09
C LEU A 596 -6.99 -50.98 -4.94
N SER A 597 -8.17 -50.76 -4.36
CA SER A 597 -9.18 -51.82 -4.21
C SER A 597 -9.85 -52.19 -5.54
N VAL A 598 -10.03 -51.24 -6.45
CA VAL A 598 -10.53 -51.49 -7.82
C VAL A 598 -9.45 -52.18 -8.67
N ALA A 599 -8.18 -51.81 -8.53
CA ALA A 599 -7.08 -52.52 -9.20
C ALA A 599 -6.90 -53.96 -8.66
N GLN A 600 -7.14 -54.19 -7.36
CA GLN A 600 -7.09 -55.52 -6.76
C GLN A 600 -8.31 -56.39 -7.12
N SER A 601 -9.50 -55.81 -7.32
CA SER A 601 -10.69 -56.57 -7.76
C SER A 601 -10.64 -56.93 -9.25
N LEU A 602 -10.01 -56.10 -10.08
CA LEU A 602 -9.78 -56.38 -11.50
C LEU A 602 -8.70 -57.46 -11.75
N ASN A 603 -7.70 -57.57 -10.87
CA ASN A 603 -6.68 -58.62 -10.96
C ASN A 603 -7.10 -59.98 -10.35
N ALA A 604 -8.25 -60.05 -9.68
CA ALA A 604 -8.79 -61.29 -9.11
C ALA A 604 -9.82 -61.99 -10.03
N THR A 605 -10.07 -61.43 -11.23
CA THR A 605 -11.04 -61.96 -12.20
C THR A 605 -10.46 -62.21 -13.61
N LEU A 606 -9.14 -62.39 -13.71
CA LEU A 606 -8.47 -62.88 -14.92
C LEU A 606 -7.70 -64.17 -14.64
#